data_AF-A0A222GDR7-F1
#
_entry.id   AF-A0A222GDR7-F1
#
_cell.length_a   1.000
_cell.length_b   1.000
_cell.length_c   1.000
_cell.angle_alpha   90.00
_cell.angle_beta   90.00
_cell.angle_gamma   90.00
#
_symmetry.space_group_name_H-M   'P 1'
#
loop_
_entity.id
_entity.type
_entity.pdbx_description
1 polymer ?
#
loop_
_entity_poly.entity_id
_entity_poly.type
_entity_poly.pdbx_seq_one_letter_code
_entity_poly.pdbx_strand_id
1 'polypeptide(L)'
;MQNKKKLIKGSAVVATLLSAVLSTTSLASSHDHMDVPELNSDVNDNKTVNAVKMIAKSTENISATENAETSKNALMEKLAKIEFFSAEFNQQIFDEAGNELQQGSGLLSVSKPNLVNWQTIMPDESLIVSDGKNLWFYDPFVEQVSVYTLESAIANTPILLITSNDPKLWQDYSVSQLSDNRYLVTANNDNARVKSLELSFVKNANNLELSAFNILDATGQLSVITLNHQHKAPKPDLFKFTVPEGVYLDDQR
;
A
#
# COMPACT_ATOMS: atom_id res chain seq x y z
N MET A 1 25.64 -42.31 10.88
CA MET A 1 25.77 -40.84 10.93
C MET A 1 25.04 -40.28 9.71
N GLN A 2 23.80 -39.84 9.88
CA GLN A 2 23.02 -39.22 8.80
C GLN A 2 23.17 -37.71 8.87
N ASN A 3 23.63 -37.12 7.77
CA ASN A 3 23.74 -35.68 7.58
C ASN A 3 22.35 -35.05 7.60
N LYS A 4 22.09 -34.20 8.60
CA LYS A 4 20.94 -33.29 8.62
C LYS A 4 21.10 -32.31 7.46
N LYS A 5 20.36 -32.53 6.36
CA LYS A 5 20.10 -31.49 5.36
C LYS A 5 19.35 -30.35 6.06
N LYS A 6 20.00 -29.20 6.08
CA LYS A 6 19.48 -27.91 6.53
C LYS A 6 18.20 -27.62 5.74
N LEU A 7 17.05 -27.69 6.42
CA LEU A 7 15.75 -27.33 5.88
C LEU A 7 15.79 -25.82 5.63
N ILE A 8 15.85 -25.41 4.37
CA ILE A 8 15.74 -24.01 3.97
C ILE A 8 14.28 -23.63 4.22
N LYS A 9 14.07 -22.76 5.21
CA LYS A 9 12.78 -22.12 5.49
C LYS A 9 12.43 -21.26 4.28
N GLY A 10 11.47 -21.70 3.48
CA GLY A 10 10.86 -20.90 2.43
C GLY A 10 9.35 -21.10 2.54
N SER A 11 8.67 -20.17 3.19
CA SER A 11 7.20 -20.14 3.24
C SER A 11 6.75 -18.71 3.54
N ALA A 12 5.72 -18.29 2.80
CA ALA A 12 4.90 -17.09 2.97
C ALA A 12 5.59 -15.77 2.58
N VAL A 13 5.32 -15.23 1.38
CA VAL A 13 5.76 -13.86 0.99
C VAL A 13 4.65 -12.98 0.41
N VAL A 14 3.58 -13.54 -0.17
CA VAL A 14 2.39 -12.72 -0.48
C VAL A 14 1.61 -12.39 0.78
N ALA A 15 1.63 -13.30 1.75
CA ALA A 15 1.46 -12.98 3.16
C ALA A 15 2.39 -11.82 3.51
N THR A 16 3.72 -11.96 3.45
CA THR A 16 4.70 -10.96 3.91
C THR A 16 4.54 -9.52 3.43
N LEU A 17 3.99 -9.21 2.26
CA LEU A 17 3.73 -7.80 1.89
C LEU A 17 2.60 -7.14 2.68
N LEU A 18 1.64 -7.92 3.17
CA LEU A 18 0.62 -7.49 4.13
C LEU A 18 0.83 -8.08 5.55
N SER A 19 1.52 -9.18 5.74
CA SER A 19 1.88 -9.77 7.04
C SER A 19 3.06 -9.04 7.66
N ALA A 20 3.93 -8.41 6.86
CA ALA A 20 4.83 -7.36 7.36
C ALA A 20 4.06 -6.10 7.74
N VAL A 21 2.76 -5.99 7.43
CA VAL A 21 1.83 -5.00 8.00
C VAL A 21 1.17 -5.49 9.29
N LEU A 22 0.90 -6.78 9.43
CA LEU A 22 0.10 -7.35 10.53
C LEU A 22 0.90 -7.98 11.69
N SER A 23 2.20 -8.27 11.53
CA SER A 23 2.96 -8.96 12.58
C SER A 23 3.39 -8.00 13.69
N THR A 24 2.63 -7.94 14.78
CA THR A 24 3.06 -7.37 16.07
C THR A 24 3.66 -8.46 16.96
N THR A 25 4.88 -8.27 17.45
CA THR A 25 5.20 -8.68 18.83
C THR A 25 5.97 -7.54 19.53
N SER A 26 5.44 -7.11 20.66
CA SER A 26 6.05 -6.17 21.61
C SER A 26 6.91 -6.92 22.64
N LEU A 27 8.04 -6.33 23.07
CA LEU A 27 8.76 -6.43 24.36
C LEU A 27 10.18 -5.84 24.12
N ALA A 28 10.79 -4.94 24.90
CA ALA A 28 10.51 -4.34 26.19
C ALA A 28 11.31 -3.02 26.36
N SER A 29 10.91 -2.22 27.35
CA SER A 29 11.48 -0.95 27.82
C SER A 29 12.85 -1.04 28.50
N SER A 30 13.63 0.05 28.41
CA SER A 30 14.56 0.55 29.43
C SER A 30 14.85 2.02 29.09
N HIS A 31 14.12 2.99 29.64
CA HIS A 31 14.52 3.77 30.82
C HIS A 31 16.02 4.14 30.82
N ASP A 32 16.33 5.40 30.51
CA ASP A 32 17.01 6.23 31.50
C ASP A 32 16.70 7.72 31.29
N HIS A 33 16.50 8.41 32.40
CA HIS A 33 16.06 9.78 32.55
C HIS A 33 17.17 10.53 33.27
N MET A 34 17.70 11.63 32.75
CA MET A 34 18.34 12.67 33.57
C MET A 34 18.20 14.06 32.93
N ASP A 35 17.84 14.99 33.82
CA ASP A 35 17.44 16.37 33.59
C ASP A 35 18.54 17.34 33.12
N VAL A 36 17.99 18.45 32.62
CA VAL A 36 18.48 19.75 32.12
C VAL A 36 19.53 20.46 33.02
N PRO A 37 20.23 21.52 32.55
CA PRO A 37 19.65 22.86 32.66
C PRO A 37 19.89 23.83 31.48
N GLU A 38 18.86 24.65 31.29
CA GLU A 38 18.73 25.84 30.45
C GLU A 38 19.55 27.01 31.02
N LEU A 39 20.16 27.83 30.14
CA LEU A 39 20.73 29.14 30.51
C LEU A 39 20.44 30.20 29.44
N ASN A 40 20.12 31.38 29.96
CA ASN A 40 19.40 32.51 29.40
C ASN A 40 20.17 33.43 28.43
N SER A 41 19.34 34.13 27.63
CA SER A 41 19.41 35.54 27.17
C SER A 41 20.68 36.11 26.53
N ASP A 42 20.51 36.72 25.35
CA ASP A 42 20.78 38.16 25.19
C ASP A 42 20.09 38.74 23.95
N VAL A 43 19.59 39.97 24.11
CA VAL A 43 18.85 40.82 23.16
C VAL A 43 19.74 42.04 22.81
N ASN A 44 19.46 42.64 21.64
CA ASN A 44 19.97 43.91 21.06
C ASN A 44 21.29 43.82 20.29
N ASP A 45 21.52 44.53 19.18
CA ASP A 45 20.80 45.60 18.50
C ASP A 45 21.38 45.77 17.08
N ASN A 46 20.58 46.32 16.15
CA ASN A 46 20.94 47.17 15.00
C ASN A 46 20.30 46.79 13.65
N LYS A 47 19.10 47.36 13.49
CA LYS A 47 18.61 48.16 12.36
C LYS A 47 19.38 48.11 11.03
N THR A 48 18.56 47.94 9.98
CA THR A 48 18.73 48.47 8.62
C THR A 48 19.85 47.88 7.76
N VAL A 49 19.64 46.67 7.25
CA VAL A 49 19.85 46.38 5.83
C VAL A 49 18.78 45.35 5.37
N ASN A 50 17.99 45.71 4.37
CA ASN A 50 17.12 44.85 3.56
C ASN A 50 15.71 44.48 4.06
N ALA A 51 14.92 45.51 4.36
CA ALA A 51 13.53 45.53 3.91
C ALA A 51 13.53 45.56 2.37
N VAL A 52 13.57 44.39 1.72
CA VAL A 52 13.23 44.08 0.30
C VAL A 52 13.18 42.55 0.05
N LYS A 53 13.62 41.70 1.00
CA LYS A 53 13.62 40.23 0.80
C LYS A 53 12.41 39.49 1.40
N MET A 54 11.22 40.11 1.33
CA MET A 54 9.94 39.57 1.84
C MET A 54 8.87 39.39 0.75
N ILE A 55 9.23 39.34 -0.54
CA ILE A 55 8.26 39.09 -1.63
C ILE A 55 8.81 38.16 -2.74
N ALA A 56 9.76 37.27 -2.41
CA ALA A 56 10.33 36.35 -3.39
C ALA A 56 10.49 34.90 -2.88
N LYS A 57 9.78 34.53 -1.81
CA LYS A 57 9.82 33.16 -1.24
C LYS A 57 8.48 32.44 -1.25
N SER A 58 7.48 32.98 -1.94
CA SER A 58 6.14 32.41 -2.07
C SER A 58 5.82 31.87 -3.47
N THR A 59 6.68 32.05 -4.47
CA THR A 59 6.37 31.67 -5.86
C THR A 59 6.94 30.31 -6.29
N GLU A 60 7.89 29.73 -5.55
CA GLU A 60 8.46 28.41 -5.89
C GLU A 60 7.68 27.21 -5.30
N ASN A 61 6.86 27.44 -4.26
CA ASN A 61 6.07 26.38 -3.62
C ASN A 61 4.64 26.24 -4.15
N ILE A 62 4.17 27.17 -4.99
CA ILE A 62 2.79 27.11 -5.53
C ILE A 62 2.72 26.15 -6.73
N SER A 63 3.73 26.16 -7.62
CA SER A 63 3.72 25.34 -8.84
C SER A 63 3.90 23.83 -8.59
N ALA A 64 4.72 23.45 -7.61
CA ALA A 64 4.91 22.04 -7.24
C ALA A 64 3.66 21.46 -6.55
N THR A 65 3.03 22.25 -5.67
CA THR A 65 1.81 21.84 -4.95
C THR A 65 0.60 21.80 -5.89
N GLU A 66 0.49 22.74 -6.83
CA GLU A 66 -0.57 22.78 -7.85
C GLU A 66 -0.48 21.56 -8.79
N ASN A 67 0.73 21.17 -9.20
CA ASN A 67 0.94 19.97 -10.02
C ASN A 67 0.63 18.66 -9.28
N ALA A 68 0.94 18.57 -7.98
CA ALA A 68 0.65 17.38 -7.18
C ALA A 68 -0.86 17.21 -6.94
N GLU A 69 -1.56 18.29 -6.58
CA GLU A 69 -3.01 18.25 -6.38
C GLU A 69 -3.75 17.99 -7.71
N THR A 70 -3.28 18.57 -8.81
CA THR A 70 -3.80 18.26 -10.16
C THR A 70 -3.58 16.79 -10.51
N SER A 71 -2.40 16.23 -10.23
CA SER A 71 -2.09 14.81 -10.49
C SER A 71 -2.95 13.87 -9.66
N LYS A 72 -3.16 14.21 -8.38
CA LYS A 72 -4.05 13.47 -7.46
C LYS A 72 -5.48 13.43 -7.99
N ASN A 73 -6.04 14.59 -8.33
CA ASN A 73 -7.40 14.68 -8.86
C ASN A 73 -7.53 13.93 -10.19
N ALA A 74 -6.56 14.05 -11.10
CA ALA A 74 -6.55 13.30 -12.36
C ALA A 74 -6.49 11.78 -12.15
N LEU A 75 -5.71 11.30 -11.19
CA LEU A 75 -5.66 9.87 -10.84
C LEU A 75 -7.00 9.41 -10.25
N MET A 76 -7.58 10.17 -9.33
CA MET A 76 -8.87 9.84 -8.71
C MET A 76 -9.99 9.79 -9.76
N GLU A 77 -10.03 10.73 -10.69
CA GLU A 77 -10.97 10.72 -11.82
C GLU A 77 -10.77 9.51 -12.76
N LYS A 78 -9.52 9.08 -12.98
CA LYS A 78 -9.22 7.86 -13.76
C LYS A 78 -9.75 6.63 -13.03
N LEU A 79 -9.43 6.49 -11.74
CA LEU A 79 -9.87 5.37 -10.93
C LEU A 79 -11.39 5.35 -10.78
N ALA A 80 -12.06 6.50 -10.68
CA ALA A 80 -13.51 6.60 -10.58
C ALA A 80 -14.25 6.04 -11.81
N LYS A 81 -13.58 5.91 -12.96
CA LYS A 81 -14.15 5.29 -14.17
C LYS A 81 -14.08 3.75 -14.15
N ILE A 82 -13.33 3.18 -13.21
CA ILE A 82 -13.18 1.73 -13.03
C ILE A 82 -14.08 1.30 -11.88
N GLU A 83 -15.32 0.93 -12.22
CA GLU A 83 -16.31 0.43 -11.24
C GLU A 83 -15.97 -0.98 -10.75
N PHE A 84 -15.41 -1.81 -11.62
CA PHE A 84 -14.96 -3.16 -11.28
C PHE A 84 -13.89 -3.64 -12.26
N PHE A 85 -13.13 -4.63 -11.85
CA PHE A 85 -12.35 -5.46 -12.77
C PHE A 85 -12.10 -6.85 -12.17
N SER A 86 -11.75 -7.79 -13.05
CA SER A 86 -11.23 -9.10 -12.67
C SER A 86 -10.04 -9.42 -13.56
N ALA A 87 -8.94 -9.84 -12.95
CA ALA A 87 -7.69 -10.13 -13.62
C ALA A 87 -6.99 -11.34 -12.99
N GLU A 88 -6.26 -12.07 -13.82
CA GLU A 88 -5.13 -12.87 -13.32
C GLU A 88 -3.97 -11.93 -13.04
N PHE A 89 -3.23 -12.17 -11.97
CA PHE A 89 -2.01 -11.41 -11.68
C PHE A 89 -0.78 -12.31 -11.70
N ASN A 90 0.34 -11.74 -12.15
CA ASN A 90 1.68 -12.27 -11.90
C ASN A 90 2.46 -11.25 -11.09
N GLN A 91 3.18 -11.74 -10.09
CA GLN A 91 3.95 -10.95 -9.16
C GLN A 91 5.41 -11.39 -9.17
N GLN A 92 6.31 -10.41 -9.11
CA GLN A 92 7.73 -10.60 -8.82
C GLN A 92 8.13 -9.70 -7.66
N ILE A 93 8.99 -10.21 -6.77
CA ILE A 93 9.43 -9.51 -5.56
C ILE A 93 10.94 -9.39 -5.62
N PHE A 94 11.44 -8.18 -5.38
CA PHE A 94 12.87 -7.85 -5.42
C PHE A 94 13.31 -7.22 -4.09
N ASP A 95 14.54 -7.50 -3.67
CA ASP A 95 15.18 -6.76 -2.58
C ASP A 95 15.69 -5.38 -3.05
N GLU A 96 16.21 -4.58 -2.12
CA GLU A 96 16.77 -3.25 -2.41
C GLU A 96 17.96 -3.30 -3.40
N ALA A 97 18.67 -4.43 -3.46
CA ALA A 97 19.77 -4.64 -4.40
C ALA A 97 19.30 -5.10 -5.79
N GLY A 98 17.98 -5.31 -5.97
CA GLY A 98 17.38 -5.74 -7.23
C GLY A 98 17.44 -7.25 -7.47
N ASN A 99 17.80 -8.06 -6.46
CA ASN A 99 17.75 -9.51 -6.59
C ASN A 99 16.30 -9.98 -6.47
N GLU A 100 15.88 -10.85 -7.39
CA GLU A 100 14.57 -11.48 -7.31
C GLU A 100 14.54 -12.45 -6.12
N LEU A 101 13.65 -12.19 -5.17
CA LEU A 101 13.44 -13.01 -4.00
C LEU A 101 12.39 -14.11 -4.27
N GLN A 102 11.34 -13.76 -5.02
CA GLN A 102 10.19 -14.63 -5.23
C GLN A 102 9.33 -14.20 -6.42
N GLN A 103 8.57 -15.17 -6.95
CA GLN A 103 7.46 -14.94 -7.87
C GLN A 103 6.17 -15.52 -7.29
N GLY A 104 5.03 -14.98 -7.71
CA GLY A 104 3.71 -15.49 -7.33
C GLY A 104 2.67 -15.20 -8.40
N SER A 105 1.53 -15.85 -8.30
CA SER A 105 0.40 -15.62 -9.21
C SER A 105 -0.93 -15.96 -8.57
N GLY A 106 -1.99 -15.44 -9.16
CA GLY A 106 -3.34 -15.67 -8.65
C GLY A 106 -4.39 -14.83 -9.35
N LEU A 107 -5.47 -14.56 -8.62
CA LEU A 107 -6.65 -13.85 -9.11
C LEU A 107 -6.91 -12.61 -8.28
N LEU A 108 -7.22 -11.51 -8.95
CA LEU A 108 -7.64 -10.27 -8.33
C LEU A 108 -8.99 -9.85 -8.90
N SER A 109 -9.96 -9.68 -8.01
CA SER A 109 -11.27 -9.13 -8.30
C SER A 109 -11.51 -7.90 -7.43
N VAL A 110 -11.91 -6.81 -8.07
CA VAL A 110 -12.26 -5.56 -7.40
C VAL A 110 -13.64 -5.12 -7.85
N SER A 111 -14.46 -4.67 -6.91
CA SER A 111 -15.73 -4.01 -7.21
C SER A 111 -15.89 -2.83 -6.28
N LYS A 112 -16.24 -1.68 -6.83
CA LYS A 112 -16.54 -0.49 -6.05
C LYS A 112 -17.95 -0.57 -5.45
N PRO A 113 -18.17 0.09 -4.29
CA PRO A 113 -17.12 0.60 -3.40
C PRO A 113 -16.49 -0.52 -2.56
N ASN A 114 -15.18 -0.45 -2.33
CA ASN A 114 -14.48 -1.12 -1.24
C ASN A 114 -14.45 -2.67 -1.24
N LEU A 115 -14.87 -3.35 -2.31
CA LEU A 115 -14.85 -4.81 -2.36
C LEU A 115 -13.62 -5.33 -3.08
N VAL A 116 -12.94 -6.30 -2.45
CA VAL A 116 -11.73 -6.94 -2.98
C VAL A 116 -11.81 -8.43 -2.71
N ASN A 117 -11.36 -9.22 -3.68
CA ASN A 117 -10.94 -10.59 -3.50
C ASN A 117 -9.59 -10.75 -4.20
N TRP A 118 -8.53 -10.87 -3.42
CA TRP A 118 -7.18 -11.12 -3.90
C TRP A 118 -6.77 -12.51 -3.41
N GLN A 119 -6.79 -13.46 -4.33
CA GLN A 119 -6.44 -14.85 -4.07
C GLN A 119 -5.08 -15.15 -4.68
N THR A 120 -4.10 -15.45 -3.85
CA THR A 120 -2.83 -16.03 -4.29
C THR A 120 -3.01 -17.53 -4.45
N ILE A 121 -2.60 -18.05 -5.61
CA ILE A 121 -2.64 -19.48 -5.92
C ILE A 121 -1.23 -20.08 -5.80
N MET A 122 -0.21 -19.33 -6.23
CA MET A 122 1.19 -19.79 -6.22
C MET A 122 2.13 -18.76 -5.57
N PRO A 123 3.20 -19.20 -4.90
CA PRO A 123 3.52 -20.61 -4.59
C PRO A 123 2.76 -21.14 -3.36
N ASP A 124 2.42 -20.24 -2.44
CA ASP A 124 1.67 -20.54 -1.22
C ASP A 124 0.31 -19.83 -1.31
N GLU A 125 -0.75 -20.58 -1.04
CA GLU A 125 -2.10 -20.05 -1.10
C GLU A 125 -2.32 -19.00 0.01
N SER A 126 -2.97 -17.90 -0.33
CA SER A 126 -3.45 -16.91 0.63
C SER A 126 -4.64 -16.17 0.05
N LEU A 127 -5.50 -15.65 0.91
CA LEU A 127 -6.72 -14.97 0.49
C LEU A 127 -6.92 -13.69 1.29
N ILE A 128 -7.06 -12.59 0.56
CA ILE A 128 -7.50 -11.30 1.09
C ILE A 128 -8.90 -11.01 0.57
N VAL A 129 -9.85 -10.80 1.48
CA VAL A 129 -11.22 -10.41 1.12
C VAL A 129 -11.59 -9.12 1.82
N SER A 130 -12.07 -8.13 1.09
CA SER A 130 -12.84 -7.04 1.68
C SER A 130 -14.33 -7.20 1.39
N ASP A 131 -15.11 -7.16 2.46
CA ASP A 131 -16.59 -7.17 2.42
C ASP A 131 -17.20 -5.75 2.38
N GLY A 132 -16.35 -4.73 2.22
CA GLY A 132 -16.71 -3.32 2.21
C GLY A 132 -16.68 -2.64 3.58
N LYS A 133 -16.54 -3.40 4.67
CA LYS A 133 -16.41 -2.90 6.06
C LYS A 133 -15.15 -3.40 6.73
N ASN A 134 -14.82 -4.67 6.52
CA ASN A 134 -13.67 -5.34 7.08
C ASN A 134 -12.74 -5.80 5.96
N LEU A 135 -11.47 -5.99 6.31
CA LEU A 135 -10.49 -6.71 5.50
C LEU A 135 -10.10 -7.99 6.24
N TRP A 136 -10.30 -9.12 5.57
CA TRP A 136 -9.98 -10.46 6.06
C TRP A 136 -8.71 -10.93 5.35
N PHE A 137 -7.71 -11.33 6.10
CA PHE A 137 -6.51 -12.01 5.61
C PHE A 137 -6.56 -13.46 6.08
N TYR A 138 -6.51 -14.41 5.16
CA TYR A 138 -6.53 -15.84 5.45
C TYR A 138 -5.29 -16.51 4.87
N ASP A 139 -4.55 -17.20 5.74
CA ASP A 139 -3.47 -18.10 5.37
C ASP A 139 -3.90 -19.54 5.71
N PRO A 140 -4.24 -20.36 4.68
CA PRO A 140 -4.61 -21.75 4.88
C PRO A 140 -3.49 -22.62 5.44
N PHE A 141 -2.22 -22.30 5.18
CA PHE A 141 -1.09 -23.14 5.57
C PHE A 141 -0.86 -23.14 7.09
N VAL A 142 -1.05 -21.98 7.72
CA VAL A 142 -0.98 -21.86 9.20
C VAL A 142 -2.36 -21.87 9.87
N GLU A 143 -3.43 -22.08 9.11
CA GLU A 143 -4.82 -22.11 9.60
C GLU A 143 -5.17 -20.87 10.44
N GLN A 144 -4.85 -19.67 9.91
CA GLN A 144 -5.08 -18.41 10.60
C GLN A 144 -5.82 -17.40 9.73
N VAL A 145 -6.79 -16.70 10.34
CA VAL A 145 -7.44 -15.50 9.81
C VAL A 145 -7.10 -14.32 10.70
N SER A 146 -6.71 -13.20 10.10
CA SER A 146 -6.68 -11.90 10.77
C SER A 146 -7.72 -10.97 10.15
N VAL A 147 -8.39 -10.14 10.96
CA VAL A 147 -9.43 -9.21 10.48
C VAL A 147 -9.24 -7.80 11.02
N TYR A 148 -9.39 -6.81 10.14
CA TYR A 148 -9.23 -5.38 10.44
C TYR A 148 -10.44 -4.60 9.94
N THR A 149 -10.68 -3.42 10.50
CA THR A 149 -11.56 -2.45 9.86
C THR A 149 -10.94 -2.00 8.54
N LEU A 150 -11.75 -1.76 7.52
CA LEU A 150 -11.24 -1.36 6.22
C LEU A 150 -10.44 -0.05 6.28
N GLU A 151 -10.88 0.90 7.12
CA GLU A 151 -10.17 2.16 7.35
C GLU A 151 -8.74 1.93 7.86
N SER A 152 -8.59 1.11 8.91
CA SER A 152 -7.26 0.75 9.44
C SER A 152 -6.43 -0.02 8.41
N ALA A 153 -7.06 -0.83 7.57
CA ALA A 153 -6.35 -1.58 6.55
C ALA A 153 -5.83 -0.68 5.42
N ILE A 154 -6.62 0.29 4.95
CA ILE A 154 -6.20 1.23 3.89
C ILE A 154 -4.95 2.01 4.29
N ALA A 155 -4.88 2.47 5.55
CA ALA A 155 -3.72 3.19 6.07
C ALA A 155 -2.40 2.42 5.91
N ASN A 156 -2.47 1.09 5.86
CA ASN A 156 -1.31 0.24 5.76
C ASN A 156 -1.19 -0.54 4.44
N THR A 157 -2.22 -0.53 3.59
CA THR A 157 -2.20 -1.19 2.28
C THR A 157 -2.79 -0.26 1.20
N PRO A 158 -2.01 0.72 0.72
CA PRO A 158 -2.47 1.78 -0.17
C PRO A 158 -3.08 1.29 -1.49
N ILE A 159 -2.81 0.05 -1.93
CA ILE A 159 -3.48 -0.53 -3.09
C ILE A 159 -5.01 -0.53 -2.94
N LEU A 160 -5.53 -0.59 -1.71
CA LEU A 160 -6.97 -0.51 -1.44
C LEU A 160 -7.58 0.84 -1.80
N LEU A 161 -6.78 1.90 -1.95
CA LEU A 161 -7.26 3.20 -2.44
C LEU A 161 -7.94 3.10 -3.80
N ILE A 162 -7.55 2.12 -4.65
CA ILE A 162 -8.17 1.93 -5.97
C ILE A 162 -9.63 1.49 -5.88
N THR A 163 -10.06 0.98 -4.72
CA THR A 163 -11.38 0.39 -4.48
C THR A 163 -12.39 1.44 -3.98
N SER A 164 -11.92 2.62 -3.58
CA SER A 164 -12.74 3.69 -3.03
C SER A 164 -12.75 4.92 -3.93
N ASN A 165 -13.87 5.65 -3.89
CA ASN A 165 -13.98 6.99 -4.47
C ASN A 165 -13.99 8.08 -3.38
N ASP A 166 -13.76 7.73 -2.11
CA ASP A 166 -13.74 8.70 -1.02
C ASP A 166 -12.46 9.54 -1.07
N PRO A 167 -12.54 10.85 -1.36
CA PRO A 167 -11.38 11.73 -1.40
C PRO A 167 -10.64 11.81 -0.06
N LYS A 168 -11.30 11.53 1.06
CA LYS A 168 -10.69 11.64 2.39
C LYS A 168 -9.54 10.67 2.59
N LEU A 169 -9.60 9.49 1.96
CA LEU A 169 -8.56 8.47 2.04
C LEU A 169 -7.26 8.91 1.32
N TRP A 170 -7.35 9.91 0.44
CA TRP A 170 -6.21 10.42 -0.33
C TRP A 170 -5.48 11.59 0.37
N GLN A 171 -5.92 12.01 1.56
CA GLN A 171 -5.29 13.09 2.32
C GLN A 171 -3.89 12.71 2.82
N ASP A 172 -3.68 11.44 3.16
CA ASP A 172 -2.41 10.92 3.68
C ASP A 172 -1.40 10.54 2.58
N TYR A 173 -1.72 10.86 1.32
CA TYR A 173 -0.89 10.52 0.18
C TYR A 173 -0.62 11.74 -0.72
N SER A 174 0.59 11.78 -1.26
CA SER A 174 0.98 12.67 -2.35
C SER A 174 0.98 11.92 -3.67
N VAL A 175 0.54 12.55 -4.75
CA VAL A 175 0.45 11.89 -6.07
C VAL A 175 1.26 12.69 -7.08
N SER A 176 2.12 11.98 -7.82
CA SER A 176 2.85 12.53 -8.96
C SER A 176 2.44 11.76 -10.23
N GLN A 177 2.12 12.48 -11.30
CA GLN A 177 2.00 11.86 -12.61
C GLN A 177 3.39 11.61 -13.20
N LEU A 178 3.65 10.38 -13.62
CA LEU A 178 4.85 9.96 -14.33
C LEU A 178 4.58 9.92 -15.85
N SER A 179 5.58 9.54 -16.64
CA SER A 179 5.40 9.25 -18.06
C SER A 179 4.48 8.04 -18.31
N ASP A 180 4.00 7.90 -19.54
CA ASP A 180 3.34 6.67 -20.02
C ASP A 180 2.07 6.26 -19.25
N ASN A 181 1.26 7.25 -18.82
CA ASN A 181 0.06 7.03 -18.00
C ASN A 181 0.33 6.30 -16.68
N ARG A 182 1.48 6.56 -16.06
CA ARG A 182 1.81 6.04 -14.74
C ARG A 182 1.62 7.12 -13.68
N TYR A 183 1.27 6.70 -12.47
CA TYR A 183 1.11 7.58 -11.32
C TYR A 183 1.83 6.98 -10.13
N LEU A 184 2.62 7.80 -9.43
CA LEU A 184 3.26 7.44 -8.19
C LEU A 184 2.48 8.04 -7.02
N VAL A 185 1.95 7.18 -6.17
CA VAL A 185 1.30 7.53 -4.90
C VAL A 185 2.30 7.28 -3.79
N THR A 186 2.66 8.32 -3.05
CA THR A 186 3.63 8.26 -1.95
C THR A 186 2.93 8.53 -0.64
N ALA A 187 3.16 7.70 0.37
CA ALA A 187 2.64 7.96 1.71
C ALA A 187 3.30 9.22 2.28
N ASN A 188 2.50 10.12 2.87
CA ASN A 188 3.00 11.33 3.53
C ASN A 188 3.62 11.01 4.92
N ASN A 189 3.28 9.85 5.48
CA ASN A 189 3.79 9.40 6.77
C ASN A 189 5.12 8.66 6.60
N ASP A 190 6.19 9.19 7.19
CA ASP A 190 7.52 8.57 7.18
C ASP A 190 7.58 7.20 7.88
N ASN A 191 6.61 6.87 8.72
CA ASN A 191 6.50 5.55 9.36
C ASN A 191 5.58 4.59 8.60
N ALA A 192 5.07 4.99 7.43
CA ALA A 192 4.25 4.11 6.59
C ALA A 192 5.03 2.87 6.18
N ARG A 193 4.40 1.71 6.34
CA ARG A 193 4.96 0.41 5.97
C ARG A 193 5.03 0.22 4.46
N VAL A 194 4.06 0.79 3.74
CA VAL A 194 4.13 0.96 2.28
C VAL A 194 4.54 2.41 2.01
N LYS A 195 5.70 2.57 1.37
CA LYS A 195 6.26 3.88 1.04
C LYS A 195 5.62 4.45 -0.22
N SER A 196 5.46 3.62 -1.23
CA SER A 196 4.82 4.05 -2.46
C SER A 196 4.07 2.94 -3.18
N LEU A 197 3.10 3.38 -3.97
CA LEU A 197 2.32 2.60 -4.90
C LEU A 197 2.43 3.26 -6.28
N GLU A 198 3.03 2.58 -7.24
CA GLU A 198 3.01 2.99 -8.64
C GLU A 198 1.84 2.30 -9.35
N LEU A 199 1.01 3.06 -10.07
CA LEU A 199 -0.11 2.55 -10.85
C LEU A 199 0.17 2.80 -12.33
N SER A 200 0.07 1.75 -13.15
CA SER A 200 0.26 1.84 -14.61
C SER A 200 -1.05 1.56 -15.33
N PHE A 201 -1.41 2.44 -16.26
CA PHE A 201 -2.64 2.31 -17.03
C PHE A 201 -2.36 2.14 -18.53
N VAL A 202 -3.13 1.27 -19.17
CA VAL A 202 -3.14 1.10 -20.63
C VAL A 202 -4.49 1.52 -21.19
N LYS A 203 -4.48 2.01 -22.43
CA LYS A 203 -5.69 2.34 -23.18
C LYS A 203 -6.00 1.17 -24.12
N ASN A 204 -7.14 0.52 -23.94
CA ASN A 204 -7.62 -0.56 -24.80
C ASN A 204 -8.90 -0.12 -25.50
N ALA A 205 -8.85 0.07 -26.82
CA ALA A 205 -9.94 0.53 -27.71
C ALA A 205 -10.71 1.77 -27.21
N ASN A 206 -11.57 1.59 -26.21
CA ASN A 206 -12.42 2.63 -25.60
C ASN A 206 -12.29 2.76 -24.07
N ASN A 207 -11.55 1.87 -23.40
CA ASN A 207 -11.46 1.83 -21.93
C ASN A 207 -10.02 2.04 -21.45
N LEU A 208 -9.88 2.74 -20.33
CA LEU A 208 -8.63 2.84 -19.57
C LEU A 208 -8.63 1.71 -18.54
N GLU A 209 -7.56 0.93 -18.50
CA GLU A 209 -7.44 -0.23 -17.63
C GLU A 209 -6.15 -0.14 -16.81
N LEU A 210 -6.23 -0.50 -15.53
CA LEU A 210 -5.04 -0.67 -14.69
C LEU A 210 -4.31 -1.93 -15.17
N SER A 211 -3.14 -1.80 -15.77
CA SER A 211 -2.38 -2.94 -16.33
C SER A 211 -1.38 -3.52 -15.36
N ALA A 212 -0.88 -2.71 -14.44
CA ALA A 212 0.13 -3.10 -13.47
C ALA A 212 0.12 -2.16 -12.28
N PHE A 213 0.63 -2.64 -11.16
CA PHE A 213 0.96 -1.80 -10.03
C PHE A 213 2.19 -2.33 -9.30
N ASN A 214 2.97 -1.41 -8.74
CA ASN A 214 4.16 -1.74 -7.97
C ASN A 214 4.05 -1.20 -6.56
N ILE A 215 4.51 -1.97 -5.58
CA ILE A 215 4.47 -1.61 -4.16
C ILE A 215 5.92 -1.58 -3.66
N LEU A 216 6.35 -0.46 -3.13
CA LEU A 216 7.60 -0.33 -2.40
C LEU A 216 7.30 -0.23 -0.91
N ASP A 217 7.86 -1.14 -0.12
CA ASP A 217 7.69 -1.15 1.33
C ASP A 217 8.82 -0.41 2.07
N ALA A 218 8.67 -0.29 3.39
CA ALA A 218 9.62 0.39 4.27
C ALA A 218 10.96 -0.35 4.44
N THR A 219 11.03 -1.62 4.02
CA THR A 219 12.26 -2.42 4.03
C THR A 219 13.07 -2.27 2.74
N GLY A 220 12.52 -1.57 1.74
CA GLY A 220 13.12 -1.43 0.41
C GLY A 220 12.74 -2.57 -0.55
N GLN A 221 11.84 -3.47 -0.15
CA GLN A 221 11.35 -4.53 -1.01
C GLN A 221 10.39 -3.96 -2.06
N LEU A 222 10.62 -4.31 -3.32
CA LEU A 222 9.79 -3.92 -4.45
C LEU A 222 8.97 -5.11 -4.94
N SER A 223 7.65 -4.98 -4.90
CA SER A 223 6.74 -5.91 -5.55
C SER A 223 6.23 -5.33 -6.86
N VAL A 224 6.41 -6.08 -7.95
CA VAL A 224 5.95 -5.73 -9.29
C VAL A 224 4.78 -6.66 -9.64
N ILE A 225 3.60 -6.11 -9.85
CA ILE A 225 2.38 -6.87 -10.15
C ILE A 225 1.88 -6.48 -11.54
N THR A 226 1.68 -7.46 -12.41
CA THR A 226 1.09 -7.29 -13.74
C THR A 226 -0.28 -7.96 -13.80
N LEU A 227 -1.23 -7.34 -14.50
CA LEU A 227 -2.62 -7.76 -14.58
C LEU A 227 -3.00 -8.18 -15.99
N ASN A 228 -3.59 -9.37 -16.10
CA ASN A 228 -4.21 -9.89 -17.31
C ASN A 228 -5.74 -9.92 -17.14
N HIS A 229 -6.43 -8.97 -17.75
CA HIS A 229 -7.87 -8.75 -17.55
C HIS A 229 -8.73 -9.83 -18.20
N GLN A 230 -9.76 -10.25 -17.47
CA GLN A 230 -10.75 -11.24 -17.92
C GLN A 230 -12.03 -10.58 -18.48
N HIS A 231 -12.10 -9.24 -18.49
CA HIS A 231 -13.21 -8.39 -18.95
C HIS A 231 -14.61 -8.90 -18.56
N LYS A 232 -14.73 -9.42 -17.34
CA LYS A 232 -15.96 -9.96 -16.77
C LYS A 232 -16.22 -9.35 -15.41
N ALA A 233 -17.48 -9.07 -15.11
CA ALA A 233 -17.87 -8.61 -13.78
C ALA A 233 -17.64 -9.72 -12.73
N PRO A 234 -17.04 -9.39 -11.57
CA PRO A 234 -16.85 -10.34 -10.49
C PRO A 234 -18.20 -10.77 -9.91
N LYS A 235 -18.29 -12.03 -9.46
CA LYS A 235 -19.48 -12.53 -8.78
C LYS A 235 -19.56 -11.92 -7.37
N PRO A 236 -20.74 -11.46 -6.90
CA PRO A 236 -20.87 -10.85 -5.57
C PRO A 236 -20.39 -11.74 -4.40
N ASP A 237 -20.51 -13.07 -4.54
CA ASP A 237 -20.10 -14.01 -3.48
C ASP A 237 -18.59 -14.06 -3.25
N LEU A 238 -17.77 -13.57 -4.20
CA LEU A 238 -16.32 -13.48 -4.01
C LEU A 238 -15.93 -12.54 -2.86
N PHE A 239 -16.80 -11.59 -2.53
CA PHE A 239 -16.53 -10.55 -1.53
C PHE A 239 -17.08 -10.89 -0.14
N LYS A 240 -17.51 -12.14 0.05
CA LYS A 240 -17.96 -12.65 1.35
C LYS A 240 -16.88 -13.57 1.89
N PHE A 241 -16.52 -13.37 3.15
CA PHE A 241 -15.62 -14.28 3.84
C PHE A 241 -16.32 -14.91 5.04
N THR A 242 -16.01 -16.17 5.31
CA THR A 242 -16.46 -16.89 6.50
C THR A 242 -15.26 -17.63 7.03
N VAL A 243 -14.97 -17.42 8.31
CA VAL A 243 -13.85 -18.09 8.98
C VAL A 243 -14.09 -19.61 8.90
N PRO A 244 -13.18 -20.39 8.29
CA PRO A 244 -13.34 -21.83 8.22
C PRO A 244 -13.36 -22.45 9.62
N GLU A 245 -14.01 -23.60 9.76
CA GLU A 245 -14.02 -24.32 11.02
C GLU A 245 -12.59 -24.74 11.44
N GLY A 246 -12.26 -24.57 12.72
CA GLY A 246 -10.94 -24.91 13.27
C GLY A 246 -9.84 -23.87 13.05
N VAL A 247 -10.07 -22.86 12.22
CA VAL A 247 -9.09 -21.79 11.93
C VAL A 247 -9.05 -20.76 13.07
N TYR A 248 -7.84 -20.38 13.49
CA TYR A 248 -7.64 -19.36 14.50
C TYR A 248 -8.01 -17.97 13.96
N LEU A 249 -8.82 -17.22 14.70
CA LEU A 249 -9.20 -15.85 14.36
C LEU A 249 -8.47 -14.85 15.26
N ASP A 250 -7.69 -13.98 14.63
CA ASP A 250 -7.06 -12.81 15.21
C ASP A 250 -7.86 -11.54 14.85
N ASP A 251 -8.71 -11.07 15.75
CA ASP A 251 -9.60 -9.92 15.53
C ASP A 251 -8.97 -8.61 16.03
N GLN A 252 -8.72 -7.69 15.09
CA GLN A 252 -8.01 -6.43 15.31
C GLN A 252 -8.92 -5.20 15.04
N ARG A 253 -10.24 -5.39 15.05
CA ARG A 253 -11.23 -4.33 14.78
C ARG A 253 -11.55 -3.45 15.98
#